data_AF-A0A968ILW4-F1
#
_entry.id   AF-A0A968ILW4-F1
#
_cell.length_a   1.000
_cell.length_b   1.000
_cell.length_c   1.000
_cell.angle_alpha   90.00
_cell.angle_beta   90.00
_cell.angle_gamma   90.00
#
_symmetry.space_group_name_H-M   'P 1'
#
loop_
_entity.id
_entity.type
_entity.pdbx_description
1 polymer ?
#
loop_
_entity_poly.entity_id
_entity_poly.type
_entity_poly.pdbx_seq_one_letter_code
_entity_poly.pdbx_strand_id
1 'polypeptide(L)'
;MVWGNCFRGAKDQAFYDAMLDAPQEDAKRARIIQEMILRQITLLKRDTNQEHLVMQTMLYAENSKLFAQELLRLPEEPDLIWTFSSDNRDHFPGAELRGLIAPPNQPIGYYMNFQFTSSGAHLAQAESPWKMEQNFRIAQSASPQPLQFSIVNVGNVREFVLTIAANAQMMWNFTEYKSDSFVKQFCDRYFGTRHANQIASLYKEFFASYWQQKQGDIPEFEQQYLFHDLRISRASEALLKHIKTGQLKANPFSDRPDFYRIEPVNGQTAQVDAMIQGTDGSIKKLRSILSNCDALNKTLDPQGQTFFNDNLCVQADFMQQANRLLNSLARAFKSLPNQRKTIKYLAQAKQAARAMPRTLKAAERNRFTGWYVDEQIFGVKKLNDAIDRAAIALSATL
;
A
#
# COMPACT_ATOMS: atom_id res chain seq x y z
N MET A 1 -14.66 20.42 13.84
CA MET A 1 -13.85 20.74 12.65
C MET A 1 -12.38 20.66 13.06
N VAL A 2 -11.51 20.06 12.24
CA VAL A 2 -10.06 19.97 12.52
C VAL A 2 -9.33 20.75 11.45
N TRP A 3 -8.50 21.72 11.84
CA TRP A 3 -7.74 22.55 10.90
C TRP A 3 -6.37 21.92 10.60
N GLY A 4 -6.07 21.71 9.31
CA GLY A 4 -4.76 21.23 8.88
C GLY A 4 -3.77 22.38 8.77
N ASN A 5 -2.75 22.37 9.61
CA ASN A 5 -1.68 23.37 9.62
C ASN A 5 -0.35 22.70 9.21
N CYS A 6 0.08 22.98 7.99
CA CYS A 6 1.32 22.43 7.45
C CYS A 6 1.86 23.37 6.37
N PHE A 7 3.16 23.28 6.10
CA PHE A 7 3.77 23.99 5.00
C PHE A 7 4.67 23.05 4.20
N ARG A 8 4.29 22.80 2.95
CA ARG A 8 5.01 21.99 1.96
C ARG A 8 4.80 22.58 0.57
N GLY A 9 5.57 22.11 -0.40
CA GLY A 9 5.49 22.55 -1.79
C GLY A 9 4.29 21.98 -2.55
N ALA A 10 4.11 22.44 -3.78
CA ALA A 10 3.06 21.95 -4.66
C ALA A 10 3.23 20.45 -4.98
N LYS A 11 2.14 19.72 -5.15
CA LYS A 11 2.13 18.30 -5.59
C LYS A 11 2.95 17.35 -4.70
N ASP A 12 2.84 17.51 -3.38
CA ASP A 12 3.44 16.59 -2.39
C ASP A 12 4.98 16.63 -2.30
N GLN A 13 5.64 17.63 -2.88
CA GLN A 13 7.09 17.86 -2.75
C GLN A 13 7.42 18.82 -1.61
N ALA A 14 8.68 18.83 -1.17
CA ALA A 14 9.12 19.80 -0.17
C ALA A 14 9.05 21.23 -0.73
N PHE A 15 8.81 22.24 0.11
CA PHE A 15 8.68 23.61 -0.39
C PHE A 15 9.97 24.09 -1.09
N TYR A 16 11.12 23.63 -0.60
CA TYR A 16 12.43 23.99 -1.14
C TYR A 16 12.79 23.27 -2.44
N ASP A 17 12.04 22.25 -2.84
CA ASP A 17 12.13 21.66 -4.18
C ASP A 17 11.24 22.43 -5.18
N ALA A 18 10.27 23.20 -4.67
CA ALA A 18 9.30 23.95 -5.47
C ALA A 18 9.70 25.42 -5.72
N MET A 19 10.56 25.98 -4.87
CA MET A 19 10.88 27.41 -4.83
C MET A 19 12.38 27.63 -5.09
N LEU A 20 12.70 28.46 -6.09
CA LEU A 20 14.08 28.69 -6.55
C LEU A 20 14.94 29.42 -5.52
N ASP A 21 14.33 30.26 -4.69
CA ASP A 21 14.96 31.07 -3.66
C ASP A 21 14.99 30.39 -2.27
N ALA A 22 14.57 29.13 -2.20
CA ALA A 22 14.59 28.40 -0.93
C ALA A 22 16.02 28.20 -0.40
N PRO A 23 16.19 28.29 0.93
CA PRO A 23 17.51 28.09 1.53
C PRO A 23 18.00 26.65 1.33
N GLN A 24 19.33 26.50 1.27
CA GLN A 24 19.99 25.19 1.13
C GLN A 24 20.17 24.47 2.48
N GLU A 25 20.26 25.22 3.57
CA GLU A 25 20.49 24.70 4.92
C GLU A 25 19.18 24.21 5.56
N ASP A 26 19.17 22.98 6.06
CA ASP A 26 18.00 22.35 6.68
C ASP A 26 17.47 23.13 7.90
N ALA A 27 18.35 23.74 8.70
CA ALA A 27 17.93 24.59 9.80
C ALA A 27 17.12 25.82 9.34
N LYS A 28 17.53 26.44 8.21
CA LYS A 28 16.79 27.57 7.62
C LYS A 28 15.47 27.11 7.01
N ARG A 29 15.44 25.92 6.38
CA ARG A 29 14.22 25.31 5.85
C ARG A 29 13.22 25.02 6.96
N ALA A 30 13.67 24.40 8.05
CA ALA A 30 12.86 24.09 9.22
C ALA A 30 12.28 25.36 9.87
N ARG A 31 13.10 26.41 10.00
CA ARG A 31 12.63 27.71 10.51
C ARG A 31 11.50 28.31 9.67
N ILE A 32 11.60 28.27 8.35
CA ILE A 32 10.52 28.74 7.47
C ILE A 32 9.24 27.93 7.69
N ILE A 33 9.34 26.59 7.75
CA ILE A 33 8.20 25.71 8.01
C ILE A 33 7.54 26.07 9.36
N GLN A 34 8.34 26.22 10.41
CA GLN A 34 7.88 26.62 11.74
C GLN A 34 7.16 27.98 11.73
N GLU A 35 7.76 29.00 11.12
CA GLU A 35 7.18 30.34 11.01
C GLU A 35 5.85 30.33 10.23
N MET A 36 5.75 29.52 9.18
CA MET A 36 4.52 29.37 8.39
C MET A 36 3.40 28.69 9.19
N ILE A 37 3.71 27.61 9.92
CA ILE A 37 2.73 26.94 10.79
C ILE A 37 2.24 27.90 11.86
N LEU A 38 3.14 28.63 12.53
CA LEU A 38 2.77 29.59 13.56
C LEU A 38 1.87 30.71 13.01
N ARG A 39 2.20 31.26 11.82
CA ARG A 39 1.36 32.28 11.16
C ARG A 39 -0.04 31.76 10.85
N GLN A 40 -0.17 30.52 10.35
CA GLN A 40 -1.47 29.90 10.09
C GLN A 40 -2.30 29.81 11.38
N ILE A 41 -1.71 29.34 12.48
CA ILE A 41 -2.38 29.23 13.78
C ILE A 41 -2.83 30.61 14.29
N THR A 42 -1.95 31.62 14.26
CA THR A 42 -2.28 32.99 14.68
C THR A 42 -3.43 33.58 13.85
N LEU A 43 -3.42 33.38 12.54
CA LEU A 43 -4.52 33.82 11.67
C LEU A 43 -5.83 33.14 12.02
N LEU A 44 -5.82 31.82 12.22
CA LEU A 44 -7.01 31.07 12.60
C LEU A 44 -7.60 31.59 13.91
N LYS A 45 -6.79 31.68 14.98
CA LYS A 45 -7.27 32.17 16.29
C LYS A 45 -7.86 33.58 16.20
N ARG A 46 -7.20 34.48 15.46
CA ARG A 46 -7.66 35.86 15.25
C ARG A 46 -9.00 35.89 14.51
N ASP A 47 -9.10 35.17 13.40
CA ASP A 47 -10.24 35.27 12.49
C ASP A 47 -11.48 34.50 13.01
N THR A 48 -11.27 33.44 13.79
CA THR A 48 -12.36 32.72 14.45
C THR A 48 -12.71 33.28 15.83
N ASN A 49 -11.87 34.15 16.39
CA ASN A 49 -11.94 34.61 17.78
C ASN A 49 -12.05 33.44 18.78
N GLN A 50 -11.30 32.36 18.53
CA GLN A 50 -11.25 31.16 19.39
C GLN A 50 -9.81 30.90 19.82
N GLU A 51 -9.59 30.84 21.13
CA GLU A 51 -8.28 30.55 21.71
C GLU A 51 -7.91 29.06 21.58
N HIS A 52 -8.91 28.19 21.71
CA HIS A 52 -8.79 26.74 21.64
C HIS A 52 -9.40 26.22 20.33
N LEU A 53 -8.53 25.78 19.42
CA LEU A 53 -8.90 25.26 18.11
C LEU A 53 -8.26 23.88 17.94
N VAL A 54 -9.08 22.87 17.58
CA VAL A 54 -8.53 21.56 17.24
C VAL A 54 -7.80 21.66 15.90
N MET A 55 -6.49 21.46 15.96
CA MET A 55 -5.57 21.62 14.85
C MET A 55 -4.74 20.35 14.69
N GLN A 56 -4.24 20.11 13.49
CA GLN A 56 -3.29 19.03 13.26
C GLN A 56 -2.17 19.50 12.34
N THR A 57 -0.96 19.04 12.61
CA THR A 57 0.18 19.21 11.70
C THR A 57 0.69 17.86 11.25
N MET A 58 0.88 17.73 9.93
CA MET A 58 1.31 16.49 9.31
C MET A 58 2.84 16.43 9.27
N LEU A 59 3.40 15.56 10.11
CA LEU A 59 4.81 15.16 10.08
C LEU A 59 4.99 14.05 9.04
N TYR A 60 5.03 14.47 7.78
CA TYR A 60 5.20 13.61 6.62
C TYR A 60 6.48 13.93 5.86
N ALA A 61 7.12 12.88 5.32
CA ALA A 61 8.33 12.96 4.52
C ALA A 61 9.44 13.83 5.17
N GLU A 62 9.85 14.93 4.54
CA GLU A 62 10.91 15.79 5.02
C GLU A 62 10.61 16.44 6.37
N ASN A 63 9.34 16.76 6.67
CA ASN A 63 8.97 17.39 7.93
C ASN A 63 9.19 16.46 9.11
N SER A 64 8.93 15.16 8.95
CA SER A 64 9.19 14.16 10.00
C SER A 64 10.68 14.04 10.29
N LYS A 65 11.54 14.11 9.26
CA LYS A 65 13.00 14.07 9.41
C LYS A 65 13.54 15.32 10.11
N LEU A 66 13.11 16.51 9.66
CA LEU A 66 13.51 17.77 10.30
C LEU A 66 13.07 17.84 11.76
N PHE A 67 11.90 17.29 12.07
CA PHE A 67 11.39 17.18 13.44
C PHE A 67 12.25 16.23 14.29
N ALA A 68 12.56 15.04 13.78
CA ALA A 68 13.39 14.06 14.48
C ALA A 68 14.84 14.53 14.70
N GLN A 69 15.33 15.44 13.84
CA GLN A 69 16.64 16.09 13.99
C GLN A 69 16.60 17.31 14.93
N GLU A 70 15.46 17.59 15.58
CA GLU A 70 15.24 18.74 16.47
C GLU A 70 15.40 20.12 15.78
N LEU A 71 15.45 20.14 14.44
CA LEU A 71 15.52 21.36 13.63
C LEU A 71 14.15 22.03 13.48
N LEU A 72 13.10 21.23 13.26
CA LEU A 72 11.72 21.70 13.21
C LEU A 72 11.10 21.59 14.61
N ARG A 73 10.88 22.74 15.25
CA ARG A 73 10.14 22.83 16.51
C ARG A 73 8.72 23.28 16.23
N LEU A 74 7.76 22.43 16.55
CA LEU A 74 6.35 22.78 16.39
C LEU A 74 5.94 23.80 17.47
N PRO A 75 5.00 24.71 17.17
CA PRO A 75 4.48 25.64 18.18
C PRO A 75 3.92 24.90 19.40
N GLU A 76 4.15 25.47 20.59
CA GLU A 76 3.60 24.97 21.86
C GLU A 76 2.11 25.32 21.94
N GLU A 77 1.30 24.47 21.34
CA GLU A 77 -0.16 24.63 21.25
C GLU A 77 -0.82 23.36 21.81
N PRO A 78 -1.58 23.45 22.92
CA PRO A 78 -2.13 22.27 23.60
C PRO A 78 -3.11 21.49 22.72
N ASP A 79 -3.79 22.18 21.80
CA ASP A 79 -4.78 21.60 20.87
C ASP A 79 -4.19 21.22 19.50
N LEU A 80 -2.85 21.34 19.32
CA LEU A 80 -2.17 20.97 18.09
C LEU A 80 -1.77 19.50 18.12
N ILE A 81 -2.44 18.70 17.31
CA ILE A 81 -2.17 17.27 17.14
C ILE A 81 -0.96 17.06 16.24
N TRP A 82 0.07 16.38 16.76
CA TRP A 82 1.22 15.95 15.96
C TRP A 82 0.84 14.68 15.21
N THR A 83 0.52 14.81 13.92
CA THR A 83 0.08 13.69 13.09
C THR A 83 1.25 13.11 12.33
N PHE A 84 1.69 11.92 12.71
CA PHE A 84 2.74 11.19 12.00
C PHE A 84 2.15 10.39 10.85
N SER A 85 2.92 10.24 9.77
CA SER A 85 2.53 9.42 8.63
C SER A 85 3.31 8.11 8.56
N SER A 86 2.66 7.04 8.11
CA SER A 86 3.32 5.79 7.73
C SER A 86 4.34 6.01 6.61
N ASP A 87 5.41 5.20 6.57
CA ASP A 87 6.37 5.22 5.46
C ASP A 87 5.67 5.11 4.11
N ASN A 88 6.07 5.96 3.15
CA ASN A 88 5.38 6.15 1.89
C ASN A 88 5.13 4.87 1.11
N ARG A 89 6.03 3.88 1.16
CA ARG A 89 5.96 2.73 0.24
C ARG A 89 5.61 1.44 0.95
N ASP A 90 6.12 1.23 2.15
CA ASP A 90 5.95 -0.02 2.89
C ASP A 90 4.95 0.09 4.04
N HIS A 91 4.46 1.30 4.35
CA HIS A 91 3.33 1.59 5.23
C HIS A 91 3.47 1.01 6.66
N PHE A 92 4.64 1.19 7.25
CA PHE A 92 4.91 0.98 8.67
C PHE A 92 5.37 2.30 9.31
N PRO A 93 5.37 2.44 10.65
CA PRO A 93 5.80 3.66 11.31
C PRO A 93 7.28 3.96 11.01
N GLY A 94 7.59 5.19 10.61
CA GLY A 94 8.97 5.65 10.36
C GLY A 94 9.86 5.53 11.60
N ALA A 95 11.18 5.49 11.40
CA ALA A 95 12.14 5.38 12.51
C ALA A 95 12.00 6.55 13.50
N GLU A 96 11.63 7.72 12.97
CA GLU A 96 11.37 8.97 13.68
C GLU A 96 10.25 8.82 14.71
N LEU A 97 9.20 8.05 14.41
CA LEU A 97 8.09 7.79 15.34
C LEU A 97 8.41 6.63 16.30
N ARG A 98 9.09 5.58 15.83
CA ARG A 98 9.37 4.38 16.65
C ARG A 98 10.24 4.67 17.88
N GLY A 99 11.05 5.73 17.84
CA GLY A 99 11.90 6.16 18.96
C GLY A 99 11.40 7.39 19.71
N LEU A 100 10.24 7.93 19.34
CA LEU A 100 9.74 9.18 19.91
C LEU A 100 9.14 8.97 21.30
N ILE A 101 9.49 9.86 22.22
CA ILE A 101 8.78 10.07 23.49
C ILE A 101 8.28 11.51 23.47
N ALA A 102 6.99 11.69 23.19
CA ALA A 102 6.36 12.98 23.15
C ALA A 102 6.14 13.54 24.58
N PRO A 103 6.02 14.87 24.74
CA PRO A 103 5.62 15.45 26.01
C PRO A 103 4.33 14.83 26.56
N PRO A 104 4.17 14.68 27.90
CA PRO A 104 3.07 13.91 28.49
C PRO A 104 1.65 14.32 28.11
N ASN A 105 1.45 15.57 27.71
CA ASN A 105 0.14 16.11 27.34
C ASN A 105 0.00 16.37 25.84
N GLN A 106 0.97 15.94 25.02
CA GLN A 106 0.97 16.20 23.59
C GLN A 106 -0.03 15.29 22.87
N PRO A 107 -1.03 15.85 22.17
CA PRO A 107 -1.91 15.06 21.31
C PRO A 107 -1.15 14.47 20.12
N ILE A 108 -1.30 13.17 19.91
CA ILE A 108 -0.71 12.43 18.78
C ILE A 108 -1.82 11.96 17.84
N GLY A 109 -1.54 12.05 16.54
CA GLY A 109 -2.36 11.51 15.47
C GLY A 109 -1.55 10.59 14.56
N TYR A 110 -2.25 9.77 13.78
CA TYR A 110 -1.61 8.89 12.80
C TYR A 110 -2.33 8.87 11.45
N TYR A 111 -1.55 9.03 10.38
CA TYR A 111 -1.97 8.87 9.00
C TYR A 111 -1.40 7.57 8.44
N MET A 112 -2.25 6.67 7.95
CA MET A 112 -1.82 5.42 7.34
C MET A 112 -2.35 5.29 5.91
N ASN A 113 -1.48 4.93 4.98
CA ASN A 113 -1.90 4.55 3.64
C ASN A 113 -2.42 3.10 3.66
N PHE A 114 -3.70 2.89 3.32
CA PHE A 114 -4.21 1.59 2.85
C PHE A 114 -4.00 1.44 1.34
N GLN A 115 -4.01 2.56 0.63
CA GLN A 115 -3.76 2.70 -0.80
C GLN A 115 -2.60 3.70 -1.00
N PHE A 116 -1.72 3.43 -1.98
CA PHE A 116 -0.68 4.39 -2.36
C PHE A 116 -0.35 4.32 -3.86
N THR A 117 -0.69 5.37 -4.60
CA THR A 117 -0.76 5.40 -6.08
C THR A 117 0.54 5.08 -6.84
N SER A 118 1.70 5.17 -6.19
CA SER A 118 2.97 4.89 -6.87
C SER A 118 3.41 3.43 -6.79
N SER A 119 3.14 2.76 -5.66
CA SER A 119 3.75 1.45 -5.32
C SER A 119 3.03 0.70 -4.19
N GLY A 120 1.91 1.19 -3.69
CA GLY A 120 1.11 0.49 -2.68
C GLY A 120 -0.02 -0.32 -3.32
N ALA A 121 -1.01 -0.66 -2.49
CA ALA A 121 -2.23 -1.31 -2.96
C ALA A 121 -3.08 -0.35 -3.82
N HIS A 122 -3.87 -0.91 -4.74
CA HIS A 122 -4.89 -0.17 -5.51
C HIS A 122 -6.18 -0.95 -5.80
N LEU A 123 -6.05 -2.13 -6.43
CA LEU A 123 -7.17 -2.98 -6.88
C LEU A 123 -7.38 -4.21 -5.98
N ALA A 124 -6.47 -4.45 -5.04
CA ALA A 124 -6.60 -5.48 -4.02
C ALA A 124 -6.06 -4.97 -2.68
N GLN A 125 -6.74 -5.28 -1.58
CA GLN A 125 -6.31 -4.90 -0.25
C GLN A 125 -5.03 -5.63 0.16
N ALA A 126 -4.12 -4.93 0.82
CA ALA A 126 -2.84 -5.48 1.29
C ALA A 126 -2.51 -5.07 2.72
N GLU A 127 -2.95 -3.88 3.13
CA GLU A 127 -2.79 -3.39 4.50
C GLU A 127 -3.85 -4.05 5.38
N SER A 128 -3.45 -5.14 6.03
CA SER A 128 -4.36 -5.97 6.80
C SER A 128 -4.79 -5.32 8.13
N PRO A 129 -5.91 -5.76 8.75
CA PRO A 129 -6.29 -5.33 10.09
C PRO A 129 -5.16 -5.49 11.11
N TRP A 130 -4.42 -6.61 11.07
CA TRP A 130 -3.29 -6.86 11.97
C TRP A 130 -2.14 -5.87 11.78
N LYS A 131 -1.75 -5.59 10.53
CA LYS A 131 -0.71 -4.60 10.23
C LYS A 131 -1.14 -3.19 10.62
N MET A 132 -2.40 -2.85 10.38
CA MET A 132 -3.01 -1.60 10.80
C MET A 132 -2.96 -1.47 12.33
N GLU A 133 -3.41 -2.47 13.07
CA GLU A 133 -3.36 -2.48 14.54
C GLU A 133 -1.94 -2.25 15.06
N GLN A 134 -0.93 -2.94 14.51
CA GLN A 134 0.47 -2.75 14.90
C GLN A 134 0.96 -1.32 14.65
N ASN A 135 0.66 -0.74 13.48
CA ASN A 135 0.99 0.65 13.15
C ASN A 135 0.42 1.64 14.19
N PHE A 136 -0.87 1.53 14.45
CA PHE A 136 -1.57 2.44 15.35
C PHE A 136 -1.13 2.28 16.82
N ARG A 137 -0.79 1.05 17.25
CA ARG A 137 -0.23 0.81 18.59
C ARG A 137 1.17 1.41 18.76
N ILE A 138 2.02 1.37 17.74
CA ILE A 138 3.32 2.04 17.76
C ILE A 138 3.17 3.57 17.79
N ALA A 139 2.22 4.11 17.03
CA ALA A 139 1.94 5.55 17.10
C ALA A 139 1.44 5.97 18.49
N GLN A 140 0.55 5.16 19.09
CA GLN A 140 0.09 5.35 20.47
C GLN A 140 1.25 5.30 21.48
N SER A 141 2.25 4.42 21.32
CA SER A 141 3.33 4.30 22.30
C SER A 141 4.22 5.55 22.40
N ALA A 142 4.15 6.47 21.43
CA ALA A 142 4.90 7.72 21.47
C ALA A 142 4.39 8.71 22.54
N SER A 143 3.17 8.53 23.06
CA SER A 143 2.58 9.41 24.08
C SER A 143 1.76 8.60 25.10
N PRO A 144 1.77 8.99 26.39
CA PRO A 144 0.87 8.39 27.37
C PRO A 144 -0.60 8.78 27.15
N GLN A 145 -0.88 9.81 26.34
CA GLN A 145 -2.25 10.20 25.99
C GLN A 145 -2.84 9.25 24.95
N PRO A 146 -4.14 8.91 25.02
CA PRO A 146 -4.81 8.18 23.95
C PRO A 146 -4.61 8.87 22.59
N LEU A 147 -4.46 8.07 21.53
CA LEU A 147 -4.36 8.54 20.17
C LEU A 147 -5.61 9.36 19.81
N GLN A 148 -5.41 10.63 19.48
CA GLN A 148 -6.50 11.60 19.34
C GLN A 148 -7.05 11.66 17.91
N PHE A 149 -6.28 11.17 16.93
CA PHE A 149 -6.62 11.39 15.53
C PHE A 149 -6.11 10.27 14.62
N SER A 150 -6.97 9.85 13.69
CA SER A 150 -6.66 8.84 12.68
C SER A 150 -7.12 9.33 11.31
N ILE A 151 -6.23 9.24 10.32
CA ILE A 151 -6.58 9.38 8.91
C ILE A 151 -6.09 8.12 8.19
N VAL A 152 -6.95 7.55 7.36
CA VAL A 152 -6.56 6.46 6.46
C VAL A 152 -6.77 6.87 5.01
N ASN A 153 -5.73 6.73 4.20
CA ASN A 153 -5.85 6.91 2.75
C ASN A 153 -6.23 5.59 2.09
N VAL A 154 -7.44 5.54 1.56
CA VAL A 154 -8.03 4.35 0.95
C VAL A 154 -8.05 4.42 -0.57
N GLY A 155 -7.72 5.58 -1.17
CA GLY A 155 -7.94 5.84 -2.60
C GLY A 155 -9.38 5.47 -3.02
N ASN A 156 -9.56 4.24 -3.51
CA ASN A 156 -10.86 3.66 -3.82
C ASN A 156 -11.46 2.94 -2.60
N VAL A 157 -12.67 3.31 -2.14
CA VAL A 157 -13.25 2.72 -0.92
C VAL A 157 -13.55 1.22 -1.04
N ARG A 158 -13.98 0.73 -2.22
CA ARG A 158 -14.59 -0.59 -2.40
C ARG A 158 -13.64 -1.74 -2.07
N GLU A 159 -12.37 -1.58 -2.41
CA GLU A 159 -11.36 -2.62 -2.26
C GLU A 159 -10.94 -2.83 -0.79
N PHE A 160 -11.02 -1.79 0.06
CA PHE A 160 -10.42 -1.77 1.40
C PHE A 160 -11.41 -1.83 2.58
N VAL A 161 -12.67 -2.22 2.32
CA VAL A 161 -13.76 -2.15 3.32
C VAL A 161 -13.44 -2.87 4.62
N LEU A 162 -12.77 -4.03 4.58
CA LEU A 162 -12.42 -4.79 5.80
C LEU A 162 -11.51 -3.97 6.72
N THR A 163 -10.40 -3.42 6.20
CA THR A 163 -9.44 -2.66 7.01
C THR A 163 -10.00 -1.29 7.38
N ILE A 164 -10.86 -0.69 6.57
CA ILE A 164 -11.60 0.55 6.93
C ILE A 164 -12.49 0.28 8.15
N ALA A 165 -13.28 -0.79 8.12
CA ALA A 165 -14.13 -1.17 9.24
C ALA A 165 -13.31 -1.53 10.49
N ALA A 166 -12.16 -2.18 10.30
CA ALA A 166 -11.20 -2.47 11.37
C ALA A 166 -10.69 -1.19 12.04
N ASN A 167 -10.27 -0.20 11.25
CA ASN A 167 -9.78 1.07 11.77
C ASN A 167 -10.89 1.83 12.51
N ALA A 168 -12.11 1.89 11.96
CA ALA A 168 -13.25 2.52 12.62
C ALA A 168 -13.55 1.86 13.99
N GLN A 169 -13.55 0.53 14.06
CA GLN A 169 -13.78 -0.19 15.32
C GLN A 169 -12.63 0.04 16.31
N MET A 170 -11.38 0.09 15.84
CA MET A 170 -10.23 0.38 16.67
C MET A 170 -10.27 1.79 17.23
N MET A 171 -10.65 2.80 16.43
CA MET A 171 -10.78 4.17 16.91
C MET A 171 -11.96 4.35 17.88
N TRP A 172 -13.01 3.54 17.75
CA TRP A 172 -14.14 3.55 18.70
C TRP A 172 -13.76 2.99 20.08
N ASN A 173 -12.96 1.92 20.13
CA ASN A 173 -12.48 1.35 21.39
C ASN A 173 -11.05 0.81 21.23
N PHE A 174 -10.08 1.71 21.31
CA PHE A 174 -8.66 1.43 21.02
C PHE A 174 -8.06 0.40 21.98
N THR A 175 -8.40 0.50 23.26
CA THR A 175 -7.86 -0.35 24.33
C THR A 175 -8.27 -1.81 24.14
N GLU A 176 -9.57 -2.05 23.94
CA GLU A 176 -10.13 -3.41 23.86
C GLU A 176 -10.06 -4.01 22.44
N TYR A 177 -9.83 -3.19 21.41
CA TYR A 177 -9.74 -3.68 20.03
C TYR A 177 -8.67 -4.77 19.89
N LYS A 178 -9.00 -5.84 19.17
CA LYS A 178 -8.06 -6.89 18.73
C LYS A 178 -8.45 -7.34 17.33
N SER A 179 -7.49 -7.39 16.40
CA SER A 179 -7.75 -7.75 15.00
C SER A 179 -8.39 -9.12 14.83
N ASP A 180 -7.91 -10.14 15.54
CA ASP A 180 -8.48 -11.50 15.42
C ASP A 180 -9.97 -11.52 15.83
N SER A 181 -10.31 -10.89 16.96
CA SER A 181 -11.69 -10.76 17.43
C SER A 181 -12.55 -9.97 16.45
N PHE A 182 -12.04 -8.84 15.95
CA PHE A 182 -12.74 -8.02 14.98
C PHE A 182 -13.03 -8.78 13.68
N VAL A 183 -12.02 -9.41 13.08
CA VAL A 183 -12.18 -10.11 11.80
C VAL A 183 -13.17 -11.27 11.95
N LYS A 184 -13.12 -12.01 13.07
CA LYS A 184 -14.13 -13.04 13.35
C LYS A 184 -15.54 -12.45 13.45
N GLN A 185 -15.73 -11.36 14.19
CA GLN A 185 -17.04 -10.69 14.33
C GLN A 185 -17.54 -10.11 13.00
N PHE A 186 -16.63 -9.56 12.19
CA PHE A 186 -16.94 -9.11 10.85
C PHE A 186 -17.44 -10.27 10.00
N CYS A 187 -16.74 -11.40 10.02
CA CYS A 187 -17.15 -12.57 9.25
C CYS A 187 -18.47 -13.17 9.77
N ASP A 188 -18.69 -13.15 11.09
CA ASP A 188 -19.95 -13.55 11.71
C ASP A 188 -21.13 -12.72 11.21
N ARG A 189 -20.97 -11.39 11.20
CA ARG A 189 -21.98 -10.44 10.77
C ARG A 189 -22.34 -10.57 9.29
N TYR A 190 -21.34 -10.77 8.42
CA TYR A 190 -21.55 -10.72 6.96
C TYR A 190 -21.67 -12.08 6.28
N PHE A 191 -21.23 -13.16 6.92
CA PHE A 191 -21.23 -14.52 6.33
C PHE A 191 -21.85 -15.58 7.25
N GLY A 192 -22.34 -15.19 8.43
CA GLY A 192 -22.97 -16.07 9.40
C GLY A 192 -22.00 -16.86 10.28
N THR A 193 -22.48 -17.22 11.47
CA THR A 193 -21.73 -17.93 12.52
C THR A 193 -21.11 -19.25 12.04
N ARG A 194 -21.81 -19.96 11.15
CA ARG A 194 -21.39 -21.27 10.62
C ARG A 194 -20.03 -21.21 9.91
N HIS A 195 -19.77 -20.14 9.16
CA HIS A 195 -18.58 -20.03 8.30
C HIS A 195 -17.58 -18.97 8.78
N ALA A 196 -17.92 -18.20 9.81
CA ALA A 196 -17.14 -17.06 10.30
C ALA A 196 -15.65 -17.38 10.54
N ASN A 197 -15.36 -18.48 11.26
CA ASN A 197 -13.98 -18.87 11.56
C ASN A 197 -13.18 -19.24 10.30
N GLN A 198 -13.81 -19.97 9.39
CA GLN A 198 -13.15 -20.43 8.17
C GLN A 198 -12.85 -19.25 7.24
N ILE A 199 -13.78 -18.30 7.11
CA ILE A 199 -13.59 -17.10 6.29
C ILE A 199 -12.57 -16.14 6.94
N ALA A 200 -12.59 -15.99 8.27
CA ALA A 200 -11.57 -15.22 8.98
C ALA A 200 -10.15 -15.78 8.74
N SER A 201 -9.99 -17.11 8.73
CA SER A 201 -8.73 -17.76 8.34
C SER A 201 -8.33 -17.42 6.91
N LEU A 202 -9.27 -17.46 5.96
CA LEU A 202 -8.98 -17.12 4.57
C LEU A 202 -8.55 -15.66 4.38
N TYR A 203 -9.10 -14.70 5.13
CA TYR A 203 -8.57 -13.34 5.10
C TYR A 203 -7.12 -13.29 5.59
N LYS A 204 -6.80 -13.97 6.70
CA LYS A 204 -5.43 -14.04 7.22
C LYS A 204 -4.47 -14.67 6.21
N GLU A 205 -4.88 -15.77 5.58
CA GLU A 205 -4.13 -16.44 4.51
C GLU A 205 -3.93 -15.54 3.29
N PHE A 206 -4.95 -14.77 2.90
CA PHE A 206 -4.87 -13.82 1.79
C PHE A 206 -3.85 -12.70 2.06
N PHE A 207 -3.86 -12.08 3.23
CA PHE A 207 -2.84 -11.08 3.57
C PHE A 207 -1.44 -11.70 3.69
N ALA A 208 -1.34 -12.95 4.15
CA ALA A 208 -0.08 -13.70 4.18
C ALA A 208 0.36 -14.24 2.79
N SER A 209 -0.44 -14.03 1.74
CA SER A 209 -0.15 -14.50 0.38
C SER A 209 0.81 -13.60 -0.39
N TYR A 210 0.92 -12.34 0.03
CA TYR A 210 1.81 -11.36 -0.59
C TYR A 210 3.27 -11.81 -0.49
N TRP A 211 4.03 -11.59 -1.56
CA TRP A 211 5.46 -11.78 -1.53
C TRP A 211 6.10 -10.70 -0.67
N GLN A 212 6.94 -11.10 0.28
CA GLN A 212 7.80 -10.17 1.01
C GLN A 212 9.17 -10.09 0.31
N GLN A 213 9.43 -8.99 -0.39
CA GLN A 213 10.61 -8.86 -1.26
C GLN A 213 11.94 -8.65 -0.53
N LYS A 214 11.89 -8.49 0.79
CA LYS A 214 13.03 -8.30 1.68
C LYS A 214 12.65 -8.84 3.06
N GLN A 215 13.65 -9.30 3.81
CA GLN A 215 13.51 -9.63 5.23
C GLN A 215 13.09 -8.38 6.05
N GLY A 216 12.07 -8.53 6.91
CA GLY A 216 11.69 -7.49 7.86
C GLY A 216 12.84 -7.08 8.78
N ASP A 217 13.00 -5.78 9.00
CA ASP A 217 14.05 -5.19 9.85
C ASP A 217 13.47 -4.44 11.06
N ILE A 218 12.14 -4.40 11.20
CA ILE A 218 11.45 -3.94 12.40
C ILE A 218 11.12 -5.16 13.29
N PRO A 219 11.67 -5.25 14.51
CA PRO A 219 11.33 -6.35 15.43
C PRO A 219 9.83 -6.41 15.70
N GLU A 220 9.30 -7.64 15.83
CA GLU A 220 7.91 -7.92 16.20
C GLU A 220 6.83 -7.38 15.23
N PHE A 221 7.24 -6.83 14.08
CA PHE A 221 6.34 -6.35 13.04
C PHE A 221 6.29 -7.36 11.89
N GLU A 222 5.20 -8.12 11.75
CA GLU A 222 5.20 -9.29 10.86
C GLU A 222 5.10 -8.92 9.37
N GLN A 223 4.21 -7.99 9.02
CA GLN A 223 3.86 -7.70 7.63
C GLN A 223 4.67 -6.51 7.09
N GLN A 224 5.95 -6.74 6.87
CA GLN A 224 6.87 -5.77 6.27
C GLN A 224 7.09 -6.07 4.79
N TYR A 225 7.47 -5.03 4.05
CA TYR A 225 7.94 -5.15 2.67
C TYR A 225 7.02 -6.00 1.79
N LEU A 226 5.75 -5.62 1.69
CA LEU A 226 4.79 -6.33 0.84
C LEU A 226 4.98 -5.92 -0.63
N PHE A 227 4.93 -6.88 -1.54
CA PHE A 227 4.97 -6.61 -2.97
C PHE A 227 3.55 -6.39 -3.50
N HIS A 228 3.06 -5.16 -3.36
CA HIS A 228 1.71 -4.75 -3.75
C HIS A 228 1.44 -4.86 -5.26
N ASP A 229 0.16 -4.80 -5.63
CA ASP A 229 -0.28 -4.81 -7.03
C ASP A 229 0.35 -3.70 -7.87
N LEU A 230 0.50 -2.47 -7.37
CA LEU A 230 1.17 -1.43 -8.14
C LEU A 230 2.67 -1.70 -8.32
N ARG A 231 3.37 -2.32 -7.36
CA ARG A 231 4.76 -2.79 -7.59
C ARG A 231 4.82 -3.84 -8.67
N ILE A 232 3.84 -4.74 -8.73
CA ILE A 232 3.70 -5.71 -9.82
C ILE A 232 3.56 -5.00 -11.18
N SER A 233 2.70 -3.99 -11.27
CA SER A 233 2.54 -3.20 -12.50
C SER A 233 3.86 -2.51 -12.90
N ARG A 234 4.50 -1.77 -11.98
CA ARG A 234 5.75 -1.05 -12.28
C ARG A 234 6.91 -1.97 -12.65
N ALA A 235 7.05 -3.11 -11.95
CA ALA A 235 8.07 -4.10 -12.27
C ALA A 235 7.82 -4.74 -13.65
N SER A 236 6.55 -4.97 -14.01
CA SER A 236 6.17 -5.46 -15.34
C SER A 236 6.57 -4.48 -16.43
N GLU A 237 6.34 -3.17 -16.25
CA GLU A 237 6.77 -2.12 -17.17
C GLU A 237 8.30 -2.08 -17.34
N ALA A 238 9.03 -2.15 -16.23
CA ALA A 238 10.49 -2.16 -16.23
C ALA A 238 11.06 -3.36 -17.02
N LEU A 239 10.53 -4.56 -16.79
CA LEU A 239 10.95 -5.75 -17.54
C LEU A 239 10.60 -5.67 -19.02
N LEU A 240 9.40 -5.19 -19.36
CA LEU A 240 8.95 -5.06 -20.76
C LEU A 240 9.82 -4.09 -21.57
N LYS A 241 10.32 -3.01 -20.95
CA LYS A 241 11.26 -2.07 -21.58
C LYS A 241 12.51 -2.80 -22.09
N HIS A 242 13.06 -3.71 -21.28
CA HIS A 242 14.24 -4.48 -21.63
C HIS A 242 13.96 -5.66 -22.58
N ILE A 243 12.83 -6.36 -22.38
CA ILE A 243 12.43 -7.46 -23.27
C ILE A 243 12.22 -6.94 -24.69
N LYS A 244 11.57 -5.77 -24.85
CA LYS A 244 11.33 -5.16 -26.16
C LYS A 244 12.62 -4.88 -26.94
N THR A 245 13.70 -4.50 -26.26
CA THR A 245 15.00 -4.22 -26.91
C THR A 245 15.90 -5.44 -27.01
N GLY A 246 15.51 -6.59 -26.43
CA GLY A 246 16.34 -7.78 -26.33
C GLY A 246 17.57 -7.61 -25.43
N GLN A 247 17.69 -6.50 -24.71
CA GLN A 247 18.88 -6.17 -23.92
C GLN A 247 18.78 -6.78 -22.52
N LEU A 248 19.72 -7.66 -22.18
CA LEU A 248 19.94 -8.10 -20.81
C LEU A 248 20.62 -6.97 -20.01
N LYS A 249 19.96 -6.53 -18.94
CA LYS A 249 20.54 -5.63 -17.93
C LYS A 249 20.75 -6.41 -16.64
N ALA A 250 21.93 -6.30 -16.04
CA ALA A 250 22.27 -7.01 -14.81
C ALA A 250 21.25 -6.73 -13.67
N ASN A 251 20.78 -5.48 -13.57
CA ASN A 251 19.70 -5.10 -12.67
C ASN A 251 18.62 -4.29 -13.44
N PRO A 252 17.49 -4.91 -13.84
CA PRO A 252 16.43 -4.22 -14.58
C PRO A 252 15.65 -3.20 -13.74
N PHE A 253 15.87 -3.17 -12.42
CA PHE A 253 15.13 -2.33 -11.47
C PHE A 253 15.95 -1.16 -10.93
N SER A 254 17.18 -0.97 -11.42
CA SER A 254 18.13 0.04 -10.92
C SER A 254 17.69 1.49 -11.11
N ASP A 255 16.75 1.76 -12.02
CA ASP A 255 16.31 3.14 -12.31
C ASP A 255 15.45 3.70 -11.15
N ARG A 256 14.81 2.81 -10.36
CA ARG A 256 13.93 3.14 -9.22
C ARG A 256 14.07 2.10 -8.10
N PRO A 257 15.25 1.94 -7.49
CA PRO A 257 15.48 0.91 -6.47
C PRO A 257 14.58 1.09 -5.24
N ASP A 258 14.19 2.34 -4.97
CA ASP A 258 13.26 2.76 -3.92
C ASP A 258 11.86 2.14 -4.07
N PHE A 259 11.40 1.88 -5.30
CA PHE A 259 10.07 1.31 -5.55
C PHE A 259 10.02 -0.19 -5.31
N TYR A 260 11.09 -0.89 -5.66
CA TYR A 260 11.07 -2.35 -5.69
C TYR A 260 11.61 -2.93 -4.40
N ARG A 261 12.70 -2.38 -3.85
CA ARG A 261 13.37 -2.84 -2.61
C ARG A 261 13.55 -4.36 -2.55
N ILE A 262 13.83 -4.98 -3.69
CA ILE A 262 14.02 -6.43 -3.78
C ILE A 262 15.43 -6.74 -3.27
N GLU A 263 15.49 -7.43 -2.14
CA GLU A 263 16.72 -7.97 -1.58
C GLU A 263 16.66 -9.50 -1.71
N PRO A 264 17.44 -10.09 -2.62
CA PRO A 264 17.48 -11.54 -2.75
C PRO A 264 17.85 -12.22 -1.44
N VAL A 265 16.99 -13.12 -0.97
CA VAL A 265 17.22 -13.96 0.22
C VAL A 265 17.47 -15.41 -0.19
N ASN A 266 18.06 -16.22 0.71
CA ASN A 266 18.24 -17.67 0.55
C ASN A 266 19.08 -18.09 -0.67
N GLY A 267 20.26 -17.49 -0.85
CA GLY A 267 21.25 -17.94 -1.85
C GLY A 267 20.99 -17.48 -3.29
N GLN A 268 20.02 -16.59 -3.49
CA GLN A 268 19.77 -15.96 -4.78
C GLN A 268 20.74 -14.79 -5.00
N THR A 269 21.30 -14.67 -6.20
CA THR A 269 22.26 -13.60 -6.52
C THR A 269 21.64 -12.44 -7.30
N ALA A 270 20.44 -12.62 -7.87
CA ALA A 270 19.78 -11.61 -8.73
C ALA A 270 18.33 -11.33 -8.31
N GLN A 271 17.92 -10.06 -8.42
CA GLN A 271 16.55 -9.61 -8.09
C GLN A 271 15.46 -10.28 -8.94
N VAL A 272 15.79 -10.65 -10.19
CA VAL A 272 14.85 -11.36 -11.08
C VAL A 272 14.55 -12.76 -10.58
N ASP A 273 15.53 -13.44 -9.99
CA ASP A 273 15.31 -14.78 -9.42
C ASP A 273 14.43 -14.69 -8.17
N ALA A 274 14.71 -13.71 -7.31
CA ALA A 274 13.90 -13.44 -6.11
C ALA A 274 12.44 -13.18 -6.48
N MET A 275 12.22 -12.44 -7.57
CA MET A 275 10.90 -12.18 -8.10
C MET A 275 10.20 -13.44 -8.63
N ILE A 276 10.91 -14.31 -9.38
CA ILE A 276 10.33 -15.57 -9.86
C ILE A 276 9.91 -16.44 -8.67
N GLN A 277 10.79 -16.64 -7.69
CA GLN A 277 10.48 -17.47 -6.52
C GLN A 277 9.36 -16.87 -5.66
N GLY A 278 9.43 -15.57 -5.39
CA GLY A 278 8.42 -14.86 -4.60
C GLY A 278 7.03 -14.94 -5.22
N THR A 279 6.94 -14.63 -6.51
CA THR A 279 5.66 -14.72 -7.26
C THR A 279 5.17 -16.16 -7.41
N ASP A 280 6.05 -17.17 -7.62
CA ASP A 280 5.65 -18.59 -7.60
C ASP A 280 5.01 -18.97 -6.26
N GLY A 281 5.60 -18.52 -5.15
CA GLY A 281 5.09 -18.72 -3.80
C GLY A 281 3.71 -18.09 -3.61
N SER A 282 3.53 -16.82 -4.00
CA SER A 282 2.25 -16.12 -3.94
C SER A 282 1.19 -16.81 -4.80
N ILE A 283 1.52 -17.23 -6.03
CA ILE A 283 0.59 -17.96 -6.92
C ILE A 283 0.10 -19.24 -6.26
N LYS A 284 0.99 -20.01 -5.63
CA LYS A 284 0.64 -21.25 -4.93
C LYS A 284 -0.34 -21.00 -3.78
N LYS A 285 -0.04 -20.01 -2.92
CA LYS A 285 -0.91 -19.62 -1.79
C LYS A 285 -2.29 -19.16 -2.29
N LEU A 286 -2.32 -18.26 -3.28
CA LEU A 286 -3.55 -17.72 -3.86
C LEU A 286 -4.41 -18.79 -4.54
N ARG A 287 -3.79 -19.79 -5.19
CA ARG A 287 -4.53 -20.93 -5.74
C ARG A 287 -5.27 -21.73 -4.65
N SER A 288 -4.61 -21.97 -3.51
CA SER A 288 -5.24 -22.64 -2.38
C SER A 288 -6.43 -21.83 -1.84
N ILE A 289 -6.24 -20.52 -1.68
CA ILE A 289 -7.29 -19.61 -1.22
C ILE A 289 -8.48 -19.64 -2.19
N LEU A 290 -8.25 -19.54 -3.50
CA LEU A 290 -9.33 -19.58 -4.50
C LEU A 290 -10.09 -20.90 -4.51
N SER A 291 -9.41 -22.04 -4.34
CA SER A 291 -10.08 -23.33 -4.20
C SER A 291 -10.99 -23.37 -2.96
N ASN A 292 -10.57 -22.76 -1.86
CA ASN A 292 -11.37 -22.67 -0.64
C ASN A 292 -12.53 -21.68 -0.81
N CYS A 293 -12.30 -20.57 -1.51
CA CYS A 293 -13.35 -19.62 -1.90
C CYS A 293 -14.44 -20.30 -2.70
N ASP A 294 -14.10 -21.09 -3.72
CA ASP A 294 -15.06 -21.82 -4.56
C ASP A 294 -15.88 -22.84 -3.76
N ALA A 295 -15.26 -23.51 -2.79
CA ALA A 295 -15.94 -24.46 -1.92
C ALA A 295 -16.91 -23.77 -0.97
N LEU A 296 -16.48 -22.70 -0.29
CA LEU A 296 -17.29 -21.94 0.66
C LEU A 296 -18.42 -21.18 0.00
N ASN A 297 -18.18 -20.58 -1.16
CA ASN A 297 -19.18 -19.77 -1.83
C ASN A 297 -20.43 -20.59 -2.20
N LYS A 298 -20.29 -21.91 -2.39
CA LYS A 298 -21.43 -22.82 -2.65
C LYS A 298 -22.32 -23.04 -1.42
N THR A 299 -21.84 -22.75 -0.21
CA THR A 299 -22.56 -23.02 1.04
C THR A 299 -23.04 -21.76 1.75
N LEU A 300 -22.61 -20.58 1.31
CA LEU A 300 -23.07 -19.29 1.83
C LEU A 300 -24.49 -18.97 1.35
N ASP A 301 -25.20 -18.12 2.09
CA ASP A 301 -26.45 -17.53 1.62
C ASP A 301 -26.18 -16.53 0.46
N PRO A 302 -27.20 -16.12 -0.33
CA PRO A 302 -26.99 -15.28 -1.50
C PRO A 302 -26.31 -13.92 -1.21
N GLN A 303 -26.56 -13.33 -0.04
CA GLN A 303 -25.96 -12.05 0.35
C GLN A 303 -24.48 -12.23 0.69
N GLY A 304 -24.17 -13.22 1.53
CA GLY A 304 -22.82 -13.63 1.91
C GLY A 304 -21.99 -14.03 0.69
N GLN A 305 -22.58 -14.76 -0.27
CA GLN A 305 -21.91 -15.13 -1.53
C GLN A 305 -21.42 -13.91 -2.30
N THR A 306 -22.31 -12.92 -2.48
CA THR A 306 -21.97 -11.70 -3.23
C THR A 306 -20.85 -10.94 -2.55
N PHE A 307 -20.97 -10.69 -1.23
CA PHE A 307 -19.98 -9.90 -0.53
C PHE A 307 -18.64 -10.64 -0.39
N PHE A 308 -18.66 -11.95 -0.14
CA PHE A 308 -17.46 -12.78 -0.04
C PHE A 308 -16.70 -12.82 -1.36
N ASN A 309 -17.43 -12.99 -2.47
CA ASN A 309 -16.87 -12.92 -3.81
C ASN A 309 -16.18 -11.56 -4.07
N ASP A 310 -16.90 -10.48 -3.81
CA ASP A 310 -16.46 -9.12 -4.16
C ASP A 310 -15.31 -8.63 -3.27
N ASN A 311 -15.31 -9.01 -1.99
CA ASN A 311 -14.35 -8.50 -1.00
C ASN A 311 -13.12 -9.40 -0.78
N LEU A 312 -13.20 -10.69 -1.14
CA LEU A 312 -12.06 -11.61 -1.01
C LEU A 312 -11.73 -12.36 -2.31
N CYS A 313 -12.68 -13.09 -2.89
CA CYS A 313 -12.39 -14.03 -3.99
C CYS A 313 -11.85 -13.32 -5.23
N VAL A 314 -12.51 -12.23 -5.66
CA VAL A 314 -12.08 -11.45 -6.82
C VAL A 314 -10.69 -10.84 -6.58
N GLN A 315 -10.42 -10.33 -5.37
CA GLN A 315 -9.13 -9.73 -5.06
C GLN A 315 -8.01 -10.79 -5.04
N ALA A 316 -8.29 -11.98 -4.51
CA ALA A 316 -7.37 -13.11 -4.54
C ALA A 316 -7.07 -13.58 -5.97
N ASP A 317 -8.09 -13.66 -6.83
CA ASP A 317 -7.88 -14.03 -8.24
C ASP A 317 -7.13 -12.93 -8.99
N PHE A 318 -7.45 -11.65 -8.74
CA PHE A 318 -6.74 -10.54 -9.36
C PHE A 318 -5.25 -10.58 -9.01
N MET A 319 -4.93 -10.74 -7.72
CA MET A 319 -3.55 -10.89 -7.27
C MET A 319 -2.89 -12.15 -7.82
N GLN A 320 -3.63 -13.24 -8.03
CA GLN A 320 -3.08 -14.45 -8.66
C GLN A 320 -2.67 -14.14 -10.10
N GLN A 321 -3.54 -13.51 -10.89
CA GLN A 321 -3.24 -13.16 -12.27
C GLN A 321 -2.12 -12.11 -12.36
N ALA A 322 -2.10 -11.12 -11.46
CA ALA A 322 -1.03 -10.13 -11.38
C ALA A 322 0.34 -10.79 -11.11
N ASN A 323 0.41 -11.72 -10.16
CA ASN A 323 1.64 -12.48 -9.90
C ASN A 323 2.03 -13.38 -11.09
N ARG A 324 1.07 -14.04 -11.76
CA ARG A 324 1.35 -14.84 -12.97
C ARG A 324 1.89 -14.00 -14.12
N LEU A 325 1.37 -12.80 -14.30
CA LEU A 325 1.87 -11.82 -15.25
C LEU A 325 3.34 -11.53 -14.98
N LEU A 326 3.67 -11.07 -13.76
CA LEU A 326 5.02 -10.69 -13.40
C LEU A 326 6.00 -11.86 -13.47
N ASN A 327 5.60 -13.03 -12.95
CA ASN A 327 6.39 -14.25 -13.00
C ASN A 327 6.76 -14.61 -14.45
N SER A 328 5.78 -14.56 -15.35
CA SER A 328 5.99 -14.85 -16.77
C SER A 328 6.92 -13.83 -17.41
N LEU A 329 6.79 -12.54 -17.10
CA LEU A 329 7.69 -11.50 -17.61
C LEU A 329 9.12 -11.67 -17.07
N ALA A 330 9.29 -11.99 -15.80
CA ALA A 330 10.60 -12.25 -15.21
C ALA A 330 11.30 -13.45 -15.89
N ARG A 331 10.54 -14.52 -16.16
CA ARG A 331 11.03 -15.69 -16.93
C ARG A 331 11.31 -15.35 -18.40
N ALA A 332 10.51 -14.48 -19.02
CA ALA A 332 10.74 -14.00 -20.39
C ALA A 332 12.05 -13.21 -20.48
N PHE A 333 12.28 -12.28 -19.54
CA PHE A 333 13.51 -11.50 -19.43
C PHE A 333 14.73 -12.40 -19.21
N LYS A 334 14.65 -13.35 -18.26
CA LYS A 334 15.74 -14.30 -17.99
C LYS A 334 16.02 -15.24 -19.17
N SER A 335 15.06 -15.43 -20.08
CA SER A 335 15.23 -16.29 -21.23
C SER A 335 15.94 -15.61 -22.39
N LEU A 336 16.15 -14.30 -22.36
CA LEU A 336 16.97 -13.63 -23.37
C LEU A 336 18.40 -14.21 -23.37
N PRO A 337 19.03 -14.38 -24.55
CA PRO A 337 18.55 -14.01 -25.89
C PRO A 337 17.70 -15.09 -26.60
N ASN A 338 17.26 -16.17 -25.93
CA ASN A 338 16.44 -17.22 -26.56
C ASN A 338 15.02 -16.72 -26.90
N GLN A 339 14.87 -16.15 -28.10
CA GLN A 339 13.63 -15.55 -28.60
C GLN A 339 12.43 -16.50 -28.51
N ARG A 340 12.57 -17.77 -28.92
CA ARG A 340 11.46 -18.74 -28.88
C ARG A 340 10.95 -18.94 -27.44
N LYS A 341 11.86 -19.05 -26.47
CA LYS A 341 11.52 -19.20 -25.06
C LYS A 341 10.95 -17.90 -24.49
N THR A 342 11.51 -16.74 -24.84
CA THR A 342 10.98 -15.43 -24.45
C THR A 342 9.56 -15.21 -24.97
N ILE A 343 9.28 -15.49 -26.24
CA ILE A 343 7.94 -15.38 -26.86
C ILE A 343 6.94 -16.29 -26.15
N LYS A 344 7.33 -17.53 -25.81
CA LYS A 344 6.48 -18.45 -25.03
C LYS A 344 6.06 -17.85 -23.70
N TYR A 345 6.97 -17.22 -22.96
CA TYR A 345 6.64 -16.58 -21.69
C TYR A 345 5.86 -15.27 -21.85
N LEU A 346 6.08 -14.50 -22.92
CA LEU A 346 5.24 -13.34 -23.25
C LEU A 346 3.79 -13.75 -23.53
N ALA A 347 3.56 -14.90 -24.19
CA ALA A 347 2.21 -15.44 -24.38
C ALA A 347 1.53 -15.80 -23.04
N GLN A 348 2.28 -16.36 -22.08
CA GLN A 348 1.77 -16.64 -20.73
C GLN A 348 1.45 -15.35 -19.95
N ALA A 349 2.33 -14.35 -20.04
CA ALA A 349 2.11 -13.02 -19.47
C ALA A 349 0.83 -12.38 -20.04
N LYS A 350 0.64 -12.45 -21.35
CA LYS A 350 -0.56 -11.97 -22.05
C LYS A 350 -1.83 -12.68 -21.58
N GLN A 351 -1.78 -13.99 -21.38
CA GLN A 351 -2.93 -14.76 -20.88
C GLN A 351 -3.36 -14.25 -19.50
N ALA A 352 -2.40 -14.04 -18.59
CA ALA A 352 -2.66 -13.52 -17.26
C ALA A 352 -3.22 -12.09 -17.31
N ALA A 353 -2.58 -11.19 -18.09
CA ALA A 353 -3.02 -9.80 -18.24
C ALA A 353 -4.43 -9.67 -18.84
N ARG A 354 -4.87 -10.61 -19.71
CA ARG A 354 -6.24 -10.68 -20.25
C ARG A 354 -7.26 -11.28 -19.29
N ALA A 355 -6.81 -12.02 -18.27
CA ALA A 355 -7.69 -12.54 -17.23
C ALA A 355 -8.08 -11.44 -16.22
N MET A 356 -7.15 -10.54 -15.89
CA MET A 356 -7.34 -9.51 -14.86
C MET A 356 -8.62 -8.66 -15.02
N PRO A 357 -8.96 -8.10 -16.19
CA PRO A 357 -10.20 -7.32 -16.32
C PRO A 357 -11.46 -8.17 -16.15
N ARG A 358 -11.41 -9.45 -16.53
CA ARG A 358 -12.54 -10.39 -16.36
C ARG A 358 -12.76 -10.70 -14.88
N THR A 359 -11.67 -10.88 -14.14
CA THR A 359 -11.70 -11.05 -12.69
C THR A 359 -12.34 -9.83 -12.00
N LEU A 360 -11.88 -8.62 -12.32
CA LEU A 360 -12.46 -7.39 -11.74
C LEU A 360 -13.94 -7.23 -12.09
N LYS A 361 -14.32 -7.52 -13.34
CA LYS A 361 -15.72 -7.46 -13.80
C LYS A 361 -16.64 -8.40 -13.03
N ALA A 362 -16.16 -9.50 -12.47
CA ALA A 362 -16.97 -10.40 -11.64
C ALA A 362 -17.47 -9.73 -10.34
N ALA A 363 -16.87 -8.61 -9.95
CA ALA A 363 -17.28 -7.80 -8.81
C ALA A 363 -18.24 -6.66 -9.22
N GLU A 364 -18.41 -6.39 -10.52
CA GLU A 364 -19.29 -5.33 -10.99
C GLU A 364 -20.75 -5.80 -11.04
N ARG A 365 -21.57 -5.23 -10.17
CA ARG A 365 -23.01 -5.52 -10.10
C ARG A 365 -23.77 -4.34 -9.51
N ASN A 366 -25.04 -4.20 -9.90
CA ASN A 366 -25.92 -3.12 -9.43
C ASN A 366 -25.25 -1.74 -9.60
N ARG A 367 -25.19 -0.93 -8.54
CA ARG A 367 -24.55 0.39 -8.51
C ARG A 367 -23.04 0.39 -8.81
N PHE A 368 -22.40 -0.77 -8.82
CA PHE A 368 -20.97 -0.92 -9.14
C PHE A 368 -20.71 -1.40 -10.56
N THR A 369 -21.74 -1.40 -11.43
CA THR A 369 -21.55 -1.70 -12.86
C THR A 369 -20.62 -0.65 -13.48
N GLY A 370 -19.56 -1.09 -14.15
CA GLY A 370 -18.57 -0.20 -14.77
C GLY A 370 -17.59 0.45 -13.79
N TRP A 371 -17.51 -0.01 -12.53
CA TRP A 371 -16.59 0.55 -11.52
C TRP A 371 -15.13 0.60 -11.98
N TYR A 372 -14.70 -0.34 -12.82
CA TYR A 372 -13.31 -0.43 -13.30
C TYR A 372 -13.07 0.13 -14.71
N VAL A 373 -14.06 0.78 -15.34
CA VAL A 373 -13.97 1.21 -16.74
C VAL A 373 -12.86 2.24 -16.99
N ASP A 374 -12.68 3.17 -16.04
CA ASP A 374 -11.70 4.26 -16.11
C ASP A 374 -10.43 3.99 -15.26
N GLU A 375 -10.22 2.74 -14.85
CA GLU A 375 -9.00 2.33 -14.14
C GLU A 375 -7.77 2.52 -15.03
N GLN A 376 -6.84 3.38 -14.60
CA GLN A 376 -5.59 3.67 -15.33
C GLN A 376 -4.33 3.62 -14.45
N ILE A 377 -4.47 3.46 -13.13
CA ILE A 377 -3.36 3.57 -12.17
C ILE A 377 -2.53 2.28 -12.17
N PHE A 378 -3.18 1.12 -12.09
CA PHE A 378 -2.56 -0.17 -12.37
C PHE A 378 -2.28 -0.30 -13.87
N GLY A 379 -3.25 0.08 -14.73
CA GLY A 379 -3.03 0.22 -16.16
C GLY A 379 -3.00 -1.11 -16.93
N VAL A 380 -3.95 -2.01 -16.65
CA VAL A 380 -4.00 -3.36 -17.25
C VAL A 380 -3.99 -3.32 -18.79
N LYS A 381 -4.72 -2.37 -19.40
CA LYS A 381 -4.75 -2.18 -20.86
C LYS A 381 -3.36 -1.81 -21.41
N LYS A 382 -2.70 -0.83 -20.77
CA LYS A 382 -1.35 -0.38 -21.14
C LYS A 382 -0.34 -1.53 -21.08
N LEU A 383 -0.42 -2.39 -20.06
CA LEU A 383 0.44 -3.57 -19.93
C LEU A 383 0.18 -4.59 -21.04
N ASN A 384 -1.08 -4.90 -21.35
CA ASN A 384 -1.43 -5.78 -22.48
C ASN A 384 -0.83 -5.28 -23.80
N ASP A 385 -1.00 -3.99 -24.10
CA ASP A 385 -0.47 -3.40 -25.34
C ASP A 385 1.07 -3.43 -25.36
N ALA A 386 1.72 -3.26 -24.20
CA ALA A 386 3.17 -3.34 -24.08
C ALA A 386 3.73 -4.75 -24.29
N ILE A 387 3.03 -5.78 -23.80
CA ILE A 387 3.36 -7.19 -24.07
C ILE A 387 3.28 -7.49 -25.56
N ASP A 388 2.24 -6.99 -26.25
CA ASP A 388 2.06 -7.20 -27.68
C ASP A 388 3.16 -6.54 -28.50
N ARG A 389 3.52 -5.30 -28.17
CA ARG A 389 4.65 -4.62 -28.81
C ARG A 389 5.97 -5.34 -28.59
N ALA A 390 6.22 -5.88 -27.39
CA ALA A 390 7.44 -6.64 -27.10
C ALA A 390 7.49 -7.95 -27.91
N ALA A 391 6.36 -8.66 -28.02
CA ALA A 391 6.28 -9.89 -28.81
C ALA A 391 6.50 -9.64 -30.31
N ILE A 392 5.90 -8.58 -30.87
CA ILE A 392 6.09 -8.18 -32.28
C ILE A 392 7.55 -7.81 -32.54
N ALA A 393 8.17 -7.03 -31.67
CA ALA A 393 9.56 -6.60 -31.84
C ALA A 393 10.53 -7.79 -31.89
N LEU A 394 10.34 -8.82 -31.06
CA LEU A 394 11.17 -10.02 -31.05
C LEU A 394 10.90 -10.94 -32.25
N SER A 395 9.65 -11.04 -32.70
CA SER A 395 9.30 -11.83 -33.89
C SER A 395 9.82 -11.22 -35.19
N ALA A 396 10.00 -9.89 -35.26
CA ALA A 396 10.59 -9.23 -36.43
C ALA A 396 12.11 -9.48 -36.58
N THR A 397 12.73 -10.09 -35.58
CA THR A 397 14.16 -10.43 -35.56
C THR A 397 14.43 -11.94 -35.68
N LEU A 398 13.37 -12.74 -35.88
CA LEU A 398 13.40 -14.17 -36.24
C LEU A 398 13.26 -14.30 -37.75
#